data_AF-A0A351X8C3-F1
#
_entry.id   AF-A0A351X8C3-F1
#
_cell.length_a   1.000
_cell.length_b   1.000
_cell.length_c   1.000
_cell.angle_alpha   90.00
_cell.angle_beta   90.00
_cell.angle_gamma   90.00
#
_symmetry.space_group_name_H-M   'P 1'
#
loop_
_entity.id
_entity.type
_entity.pdbx_description
1 polymer ?
#
loop_
_entity_poly.entity_id
_entity_poly.type
_entity_poly.pdbx_seq_one_letter_code
_entity_poly.pdbx_strand_id
1 'polypeptide(L)'
;MFSGGTLAYEAQHLLTEYLPKVYANAPINKDNKLKDALVSVEHTIVDLGEDEFTVGRLHPMMDNELRIRRLLDEAKDPEVAVIMLDVVVGFGSHEDPASELAPAIAKAKDVAKKAGRYLEVAAVVTGTEDDPQKLSAQIEPLKKAGAWVSTSNEEVVRYVGSILQGLNAVATVEKPAATPIDLAILKKPLEAINIGLESFYDNLKVQGTPAIQLDWRPSAGGNEKLIGILERMKKYE
;
A
#
# COMPACT_ATOMS: atom_id res chain seq x y z
N MET A 1 11.30 6.01 7.65
CA MET A 1 12.13 7.09 8.23
C MET A 1 11.72 8.40 7.58
N PHE A 2 11.26 9.36 8.37
CA PHE A 2 10.67 10.59 7.87
C PHE A 2 11.43 11.80 8.40
N SER A 3 11.37 12.91 7.66
CA SER A 3 11.80 14.23 8.10
C SER A 3 10.64 15.16 8.43
N GLY A 4 9.47 14.95 7.80
CA GLY A 4 8.24 15.65 8.13
C GLY A 4 7.39 14.84 9.09
N GLY A 5 7.21 15.35 10.31
CA GLY A 5 6.46 14.62 11.35
C GLY A 5 5.01 14.32 11.01
N THR A 6 4.32 15.21 10.28
CA THR A 6 2.95 14.93 9.82
C THR A 6 2.89 13.77 8.84
N LEU A 7 3.87 13.64 7.94
CA LEU A 7 3.95 12.51 7.01
C LEU A 7 4.22 11.21 7.77
N ALA A 8 5.08 11.27 8.79
CA ALA A 8 5.35 10.15 9.70
C ALA A 8 4.08 9.72 10.46
N TYR A 9 3.33 10.69 10.97
CA TYR A 9 2.07 10.46 11.69
C TYR A 9 1.00 9.84 10.78
N GLU A 10 0.81 10.38 9.58
CA GLU A 10 -0.13 9.81 8.60
C GLU A 10 0.26 8.39 8.21
N ALA A 11 1.56 8.12 7.98
CA ALA A 11 2.05 6.78 7.69
C ALA A 11 1.74 5.80 8.82
N GLN A 12 1.92 6.20 10.08
CA GLN A 12 1.52 5.37 11.23
C GLN A 12 0.03 5.04 11.21
N HIS A 13 -0.82 6.04 10.93
CA HIS A 13 -2.27 5.85 10.90
C HIS A 13 -2.70 4.87 9.80
N LEU A 14 -2.23 5.08 8.57
CA LEU A 14 -2.59 4.27 7.41
C LEU A 14 -2.06 2.83 7.51
N LEU A 15 -0.87 2.62 8.10
CA LEU A 15 -0.31 1.28 8.28
C LEU A 15 -1.12 0.39 9.24
N THR A 16 -1.98 0.97 10.09
CA THR A 16 -2.86 0.17 10.97
C THR A 16 -3.86 -0.70 10.19
N GLU A 17 -4.15 -0.36 8.92
CA GLU A 17 -4.98 -1.20 8.04
C GLU A 17 -4.28 -2.50 7.62
N TYR A 18 -2.93 -2.54 7.67
CA TYR A 18 -2.12 -3.63 7.13
C TYR A 18 -1.37 -4.41 8.22
N LEU A 19 -1.04 -3.75 9.33
CA LEU A 19 -0.15 -4.28 10.37
C LEU A 19 -0.82 -4.15 11.74
N PRO A 20 -0.68 -5.19 12.59
CA PRO A 20 -1.26 -5.16 13.94
C PRO A 20 -0.55 -4.14 14.84
N LYS A 21 0.72 -3.83 14.56
CA LYS A 21 1.55 -2.96 15.38
C LYS A 21 2.63 -2.29 14.54
N VAL A 22 2.84 -1.01 14.82
CA VAL A 22 3.93 -0.18 14.29
C VAL A 22 4.52 0.60 15.45
N TYR A 23 5.82 0.42 15.71
CA TYR A 23 6.56 1.20 16.69
C TYR A 23 6.98 2.54 16.12
N ALA A 24 7.04 3.57 16.97
CA ALA A 24 7.56 4.86 16.56
C ALA A 24 8.23 5.61 17.72
N ASN A 25 9.11 6.55 17.39
CA ASN A 25 9.63 7.48 18.37
C ASN A 25 8.59 8.55 18.73
N ALA A 26 7.73 8.98 17.81
CA ALA A 26 6.57 9.83 18.13
C ALA A 26 5.25 9.08 17.81
N PRO A 27 4.83 8.11 18.65
CA PRO A 27 3.74 7.22 18.29
C PRO A 27 2.35 7.82 18.53
N ILE A 28 1.38 7.49 17.66
CA ILE A 28 -0.04 7.79 17.90
C ILE A 28 -0.55 7.06 19.15
N ASN A 29 -0.18 5.77 19.29
CA ASN A 29 -0.45 4.97 20.48
C ASN A 29 0.81 4.90 21.36
N LYS A 30 0.73 5.43 22.57
CA LYS A 30 1.85 5.50 23.52
C LYS A 30 2.46 4.12 23.86
N ASP A 31 1.68 3.05 23.79
CA ASP A 31 2.16 1.67 24.02
C ASP A 31 3.13 1.17 22.94
N ASN A 32 3.19 1.87 21.80
CA ASN A 32 4.07 1.58 20.68
C ASN A 32 5.34 2.44 20.67
N LYS A 33 5.63 3.19 21.75
CA LYS A 33 6.83 4.03 21.84
C LYS A 33 8.09 3.16 21.78
N LEU A 34 9.02 3.52 20.90
CA LEU A 34 10.36 2.95 20.87
C LEU A 34 11.09 3.23 22.18
N LYS A 35 11.79 2.22 22.72
CA LYS A 35 12.68 2.39 23.87
C LYS A 35 13.91 3.22 23.53
N ASP A 36 14.42 3.04 22.32
CA ASP A 36 15.54 3.76 21.74
C ASP A 36 15.19 4.08 20.28
N ALA A 37 15.14 5.37 19.92
CA ALA A 37 14.76 5.78 18.57
C ALA A 37 15.85 5.50 17.51
N LEU A 38 17.08 5.18 17.95
CA LEU A 38 18.16 4.75 17.06
C LEU A 38 18.06 3.27 16.66
N VAL A 39 17.23 2.49 17.35
CA VAL A 39 17.10 1.04 17.13
C VAL A 39 15.68 0.72 16.66
N SER A 40 15.57 0.23 15.42
CA SER A 40 14.30 -0.28 14.90
C SER A 40 13.92 -1.59 15.61
N VAL A 41 12.61 -1.78 15.83
CA VAL A 41 12.04 -3.03 16.33
C VAL A 41 10.83 -3.37 15.48
N GLU A 42 10.81 -4.55 14.87
CA GLU A 42 9.75 -4.98 13.97
C GLU A 42 9.41 -3.88 12.93
N HIS A 43 8.13 -3.55 12.73
CA HIS A 43 7.70 -2.44 11.89
C HIS A 43 7.90 -1.12 12.64
N THR A 44 8.79 -0.27 12.14
CA THR A 44 9.17 0.98 12.81
C THR A 44 9.03 2.20 11.89
N ILE A 45 8.39 3.25 12.40
CA ILE A 45 8.37 4.60 11.80
C ILE A 45 9.16 5.54 12.71
N VAL A 46 10.27 6.06 12.19
CA VAL A 46 11.06 7.09 12.88
C VAL A 46 10.80 8.44 12.23
N ASP A 47 10.36 9.42 13.02
CA ASP A 47 10.41 10.83 12.68
C ASP A 47 11.76 11.40 13.15
N LEU A 48 12.62 11.68 12.18
CA LEU A 48 13.95 12.24 12.43
C LEU A 48 13.89 13.75 12.72
N GLY A 49 12.76 14.41 12.51
CA GLY A 49 12.57 15.83 12.82
C GLY A 49 12.41 16.13 14.32
N GLU A 50 12.16 15.10 15.11
CA GLU A 50 12.02 15.21 16.57
C GLU A 50 13.30 15.71 17.26
N ASP A 51 13.12 16.40 18.40
CA ASP A 51 14.18 17.09 19.15
C ASP A 51 15.38 16.18 19.45
N GLU A 52 15.13 14.89 19.73
CA GLU A 52 16.15 13.89 20.03
C GLU A 52 17.19 13.70 18.91
N PHE A 53 16.87 14.07 17.67
CA PHE A 53 17.74 13.96 16.50
C PHE A 53 18.33 15.30 16.05
N THR A 54 17.78 16.43 16.51
CA THR A 54 18.13 17.77 16.03
C THR A 54 18.96 18.59 17.02
N VAL A 55 19.21 18.09 18.24
CA VAL A 55 20.12 18.76 19.19
C VAL A 55 21.54 18.88 18.62
N GLY A 56 21.95 20.13 18.34
CA GLY A 56 23.28 20.44 17.81
C GLY A 56 23.48 20.05 16.34
N ARG A 57 22.40 19.79 15.60
CA ARG A 57 22.42 19.39 14.18
C ARG A 57 21.37 20.17 13.40
N LEU A 58 21.54 20.22 12.08
CA LEU A 58 20.49 20.74 11.20
C LEU A 58 19.31 19.77 11.18
N HIS A 59 18.11 20.32 10.98
CA HIS A 59 16.90 19.50 10.82
C HIS A 59 17.04 18.59 9.57
N PRO A 60 16.53 17.34 9.57
CA PRO A 60 16.71 16.40 8.45
C PRO A 60 16.02 16.79 7.14
N MET A 61 15.23 17.88 7.13
CA MET A 61 14.75 18.50 5.90
C MET A 61 15.82 19.35 5.22
N MET A 62 16.81 19.85 5.97
CA MET A 62 17.90 20.70 5.49
C MET A 62 19.20 19.94 5.27
N ASP A 63 19.42 18.83 5.98
CA ASP A 63 20.65 18.04 5.94
C ASP A 63 20.34 16.54 5.94
N ASN A 64 20.92 15.78 5.01
CA ASN A 64 20.62 14.35 4.87
C ASN A 64 21.61 13.44 5.61
N GLU A 65 22.60 13.94 6.36
CA GLU A 65 23.68 13.11 6.93
C GLU A 65 23.12 11.97 7.79
N LEU A 66 22.22 12.30 8.72
CA LEU A 66 21.58 11.31 9.60
C LEU A 66 20.71 10.33 8.81
N ARG A 67 20.04 10.82 7.78
CA ARG A 67 19.13 10.02 6.94
C ARG A 67 19.93 9.00 6.13
N ILE A 68 21.02 9.43 5.50
CA ILE A 68 21.89 8.54 4.72
C ILE A 68 22.53 7.50 5.62
N ARG A 69 23.00 7.89 6.82
CA ARG A 69 23.55 6.95 7.80
C ARG A 69 22.52 5.88 8.17
N ARG A 70 21.33 6.30 8.60
CA ARG A 70 20.27 5.38 9.02
C ARG A 70 19.82 4.46 7.88
N LEU A 71 19.63 4.99 6.67
CA LEU A 71 19.30 4.19 5.47
C LEU A 71 20.32 3.07 5.23
N LEU A 72 21.60 3.38 5.33
CA LEU A 72 22.67 2.40 5.11
C LEU A 72 22.81 1.39 6.25
N ASP A 73 22.48 1.77 7.48
CA ASP A 73 22.50 0.87 8.62
C ASP A 73 21.32 -0.11 8.56
N GLU A 74 20.11 0.38 8.29
CA GLU A 74 18.91 -0.47 8.06
C GLU A 74 19.10 -1.42 6.87
N ALA A 75 19.79 -0.97 5.80
CA ALA A 75 20.05 -1.83 4.64
C ALA A 75 20.94 -3.05 4.95
N LYS A 76 21.79 -2.97 5.99
CA LYS A 76 22.65 -4.08 6.42
C LYS A 76 21.88 -5.11 7.24
N ASP A 77 20.79 -4.69 7.88
CA ASP A 77 19.97 -5.56 8.70
C ASP A 77 19.27 -6.61 7.80
N PRO A 78 19.43 -7.92 8.08
CA PRO A 78 18.77 -8.97 7.32
C PRO A 78 17.24 -9.03 7.52
N GLU A 79 16.71 -8.47 8.61
CA GLU A 79 15.27 -8.46 8.92
C GLU A 79 14.51 -7.35 8.18
N VAL A 80 15.23 -6.35 7.65
CA VAL A 80 14.63 -5.22 6.92
C VAL A 80 14.35 -5.61 5.47
N ALA A 81 13.05 -5.67 5.14
CA ALA A 81 12.56 -5.92 3.78
C ALA A 81 12.20 -4.63 3.00
N VAL A 82 11.76 -3.59 3.71
CA VAL A 82 11.27 -2.33 3.12
C VAL A 82 11.80 -1.14 3.91
N ILE A 83 12.27 -0.09 3.22
CA ILE A 83 12.58 1.21 3.80
C ILE A 83 11.72 2.28 3.12
N MET A 84 10.94 3.01 3.92
CA MET A 84 10.18 4.18 3.49
C MET A 84 10.92 5.46 3.82
N LEU A 85 10.93 6.44 2.92
CA LEU A 85 11.43 7.79 3.19
C LEU A 85 10.60 8.90 2.56
N ASP A 86 10.69 10.12 3.08
CA ASP A 86 10.11 11.32 2.49
C ASP A 86 11.19 12.22 1.87
N VAL A 87 10.84 12.99 0.86
CA VAL A 87 11.66 14.06 0.32
C VAL A 87 10.77 15.29 0.21
N VAL A 88 10.88 16.18 1.19
CA VAL A 88 10.14 17.44 1.23
C VAL A 88 11.02 18.53 0.65
N VAL A 89 10.52 19.22 -0.37
CA VAL A 89 11.22 20.32 -1.04
C VAL A 89 10.50 21.65 -0.85
N GLY A 90 11.08 22.72 -1.39
CA GLY A 90 10.65 24.09 -1.20
C GLY A 90 11.60 24.90 -0.33
N PHE A 91 11.19 26.12 -0.01
CA PHE A 91 11.99 27.04 0.79
C PHE A 91 12.29 26.47 2.19
N GLY A 92 13.54 26.59 2.63
CA GLY A 92 13.99 26.08 3.92
C GLY A 92 14.28 24.57 3.95
N SER A 93 14.23 23.89 2.80
CA SER A 93 14.70 22.51 2.63
C SER A 93 16.10 22.47 2.00
N HIS A 94 16.72 21.29 1.98
CA HIS A 94 17.99 21.04 1.30
C HIS A 94 17.94 21.51 -0.17
N GLU A 95 19.05 22.03 -0.70
CA GLU A 95 19.09 22.61 -2.05
C GLU A 95 18.90 21.59 -3.17
N ASP A 96 19.39 20.36 -2.98
CA ASP A 96 19.15 19.24 -3.91
C ASP A 96 19.17 17.88 -3.20
N PRO A 97 18.09 17.50 -2.48
CA PRO A 97 18.08 16.29 -1.65
C PRO A 97 18.24 15.01 -2.47
N ALA A 98 17.74 14.96 -3.71
CA ALA A 98 17.87 13.79 -4.57
C ALA A 98 19.34 13.52 -4.96
N SER A 99 20.18 14.54 -5.08
CA SER A 99 21.61 14.37 -5.38
C SER A 99 22.35 13.54 -4.33
N GLU A 100 21.92 13.59 -3.07
CA GLU A 100 22.54 12.86 -1.96
C GLU A 100 21.82 11.55 -1.63
N LEU A 101 20.48 11.57 -1.64
CA LEU A 101 19.66 10.42 -1.29
C LEU A 101 19.67 9.35 -2.39
N ALA A 102 19.67 9.72 -3.68
CA ALA A 102 19.64 8.74 -4.77
C ALA A 102 20.88 7.81 -4.77
N PRO A 103 22.14 8.31 -4.66
CA PRO A 103 23.30 7.45 -4.50
C PRO A 103 23.23 6.56 -3.26
N ALA A 104 22.70 7.07 -2.14
CA ALA A 104 22.56 6.30 -0.91
C ALA A 104 21.54 5.16 -1.04
N ILE A 105 20.42 5.40 -1.73
CA ILE A 105 19.41 4.39 -2.06
C ILE A 105 20.00 3.29 -2.94
N ALA A 106 20.69 3.66 -4.02
CA ALA A 106 21.33 2.69 -4.90
C ALA A 106 22.34 1.81 -4.14
N LYS A 107 23.13 2.42 -3.25
CA LYS A 107 24.06 1.72 -2.38
C LYS A 107 23.36 0.80 -1.37
N ALA A 108 22.28 1.25 -0.73
CA ALA A 108 21.49 0.43 0.19
C ALA A 108 20.95 -0.84 -0.49
N LYS A 109 20.38 -0.69 -1.69
CA LYS A 109 19.89 -1.84 -2.48
C LYS A 109 21.02 -2.77 -2.92
N ASP A 110 22.19 -2.23 -3.28
CA ASP A 110 23.38 -3.04 -3.60
C ASP A 110 23.90 -3.84 -2.39
N VAL A 111 23.92 -3.24 -1.20
CA VAL A 111 24.29 -3.92 0.06
C VAL A 111 23.37 -5.12 0.32
N ALA A 112 22.05 -4.92 0.23
CA ALA A 112 21.09 -6.00 0.41
C ALA A 112 21.23 -7.08 -0.67
N LYS A 113 21.40 -6.68 -1.94
CA LYS A 113 21.58 -7.61 -3.06
C LYS A 113 22.84 -8.47 -2.91
N LYS A 114 23.96 -7.89 -2.48
CA LYS A 114 25.20 -8.62 -2.18
C LYS A 114 25.03 -9.62 -1.04
N ALA A 115 24.12 -9.36 -0.11
CA ALA A 115 23.73 -10.29 0.94
C ALA A 115 22.65 -11.31 0.49
N GLY A 116 22.31 -11.36 -0.80
CA GLY A 116 21.31 -12.29 -1.34
C GLY A 116 19.86 -11.93 -0.99
N ARG A 117 19.61 -10.69 -0.55
CA ARG A 117 18.28 -10.20 -0.17
C ARG A 117 17.75 -9.19 -1.18
N TYR A 118 16.43 -9.07 -1.24
CA TYR A 118 15.77 -7.97 -1.92
C TYR A 118 15.38 -6.92 -0.89
N LEU A 119 15.78 -5.66 -1.13
CA LEU A 119 15.39 -4.51 -0.32
C LEU A 119 14.54 -3.57 -1.16
N GLU A 120 13.30 -3.37 -0.74
CA GLU A 120 12.43 -2.36 -1.33
C GLU A 120 12.69 -1.00 -0.69
N VAL A 121 12.73 0.05 -1.51
CA VAL A 121 12.83 1.42 -1.04
C VAL A 121 11.69 2.20 -1.68
N ALA A 122 10.83 2.81 -0.87
CA ALA A 122 9.71 3.60 -1.33
C ALA A 122 9.83 5.03 -0.80
N ALA A 123 9.60 6.03 -1.65
CA ALA A 123 9.73 7.44 -1.31
C ALA A 123 8.47 8.24 -1.64
N VAL A 124 8.04 9.08 -0.71
CA VAL A 124 7.10 10.18 -0.99
C VAL A 124 7.90 11.43 -1.31
N VAL A 125 7.59 12.13 -2.40
CA VAL A 125 8.18 13.44 -2.71
C VAL A 125 7.11 14.52 -2.63
N THR A 126 7.29 15.47 -1.73
CA THR A 126 6.32 16.53 -1.43
C THR A 126 6.89 17.88 -1.82
N GLY A 127 6.16 18.59 -2.68
CA GLY A 127 6.53 19.89 -3.21
C GLY A 127 5.89 20.11 -4.57
N THR A 128 6.42 21.06 -5.33
CA THR A 128 5.87 21.52 -6.62
C THR A 128 6.97 21.71 -7.67
N GLU A 129 6.58 21.86 -8.93
CA GLU A 129 7.53 22.21 -10.00
C GLU A 129 8.07 23.65 -9.89
N ASP A 130 7.38 24.51 -9.15
CA ASP A 130 7.78 25.90 -8.94
C ASP A 130 8.74 26.09 -7.74
N ASP A 131 8.97 25.04 -6.96
CA ASP A 131 9.95 25.06 -5.88
C ASP A 131 11.38 25.16 -6.43
N PRO A 132 12.33 25.75 -5.67
CA PRO A 132 13.72 25.92 -6.11
C PRO A 132 14.37 24.63 -6.62
N GLN A 133 14.04 23.50 -6.00
CA GLN A 133 14.58 22.18 -6.32
C GLN A 133 13.92 21.50 -7.52
N LYS A 134 12.71 21.96 -7.92
CA LYS A 134 11.78 21.38 -8.90
C LYS A 134 11.41 19.92 -8.62
N LEU A 135 10.13 19.67 -8.36
CA LEU A 135 9.61 18.33 -8.05
C LEU A 135 10.10 17.22 -9.01
N SER A 136 9.97 17.42 -10.32
CA SER A 136 10.41 16.44 -11.32
C SER A 136 11.91 16.14 -11.29
N ALA A 137 12.74 17.14 -11.00
CA ALA A 137 14.19 16.98 -10.90
C ALA A 137 14.60 16.16 -9.66
N GLN A 138 13.73 16.06 -8.67
CA GLN A 138 13.93 15.22 -7.48
C GLN A 138 13.42 13.80 -7.67
N ILE A 139 12.28 13.62 -8.35
CA ILE A 139 11.67 12.30 -8.59
C ILE A 139 12.54 11.42 -9.49
N GLU A 140 13.04 11.97 -10.60
CA GLU A 140 13.74 11.18 -11.63
C GLU A 140 15.02 10.49 -11.12
N PRO A 141 15.93 11.15 -10.38
CA PRO A 141 17.11 10.48 -9.81
C PRO A 141 16.74 9.38 -8.80
N LEU A 142 15.72 9.59 -7.96
CA LEU A 142 15.28 8.60 -6.97
C LEU A 142 14.74 7.34 -7.65
N LYS A 143 13.92 7.50 -8.70
CA LYS A 143 13.44 6.37 -9.52
C LYS A 143 14.59 5.62 -10.18
N LYS A 144 15.57 6.35 -10.76
CA LYS A 144 16.76 5.75 -11.38
C LYS A 144 17.64 4.99 -10.38
N ALA A 145 17.67 5.43 -9.12
CA ALA A 145 18.34 4.71 -8.03
C ALA A 145 17.59 3.45 -7.57
N GLY A 146 16.38 3.21 -8.09
CA GLY A 146 15.58 2.03 -7.81
C GLY A 146 14.60 2.21 -6.65
N ALA A 147 14.28 3.44 -6.25
CA ALA A 147 13.15 3.70 -5.36
C ALA A 147 11.82 3.66 -6.14
N TRP A 148 10.78 3.13 -5.51
CA TRP A 148 9.41 3.39 -5.92
C TRP A 148 8.99 4.77 -5.41
N VAL A 149 8.51 5.66 -6.28
CA VAL A 149 8.29 7.07 -5.92
C VAL A 149 6.88 7.51 -6.30
N SER A 150 6.16 8.10 -5.34
CA SER A 150 4.91 8.83 -5.56
C SER A 150 4.95 10.20 -4.88
N THR A 151 4.06 11.09 -5.29
CA THR A 151 3.83 12.40 -4.64
C THR A 151 2.73 12.35 -3.58
N SER A 152 2.07 11.19 -3.42
CA SER A 152 1.07 10.94 -2.39
C SER A 152 1.65 10.05 -1.30
N ASN A 153 1.64 10.54 -0.05
CA ASN A 153 2.06 9.74 1.10
C ASN A 153 1.16 8.52 1.28
N GLU A 154 -0.14 8.67 1.07
CA GLU A 154 -1.09 7.56 1.11
C GLU A 154 -0.72 6.45 0.12
N GLU A 155 -0.39 6.81 -1.13
CA GLU A 155 -0.05 5.82 -2.16
C GLU A 155 1.22 5.03 -1.79
N VAL A 156 2.26 5.72 -1.28
CA VAL A 156 3.48 5.08 -0.76
C VAL A 156 3.16 4.14 0.40
N VAL A 157 2.34 4.58 1.35
CA VAL A 157 2.01 3.78 2.53
C VAL A 157 1.18 2.56 2.15
N ARG A 158 0.20 2.68 1.25
CA ARG A 158 -0.61 1.55 0.77
C ARG A 158 0.23 0.56 -0.04
N TYR A 159 1.16 1.05 -0.87
CA TYR A 159 2.12 0.20 -1.59
C TYR A 159 2.96 -0.63 -0.62
N VAL A 160 3.56 0.02 0.38
CA VAL A 160 4.38 -0.68 1.39
C VAL A 160 3.55 -1.60 2.28
N GLY A 161 2.37 -1.15 2.73
CA GLY A 161 1.44 -1.95 3.52
C GLY A 161 1.07 -3.26 2.82
N SER A 162 0.82 -3.21 1.52
CA SER A 162 0.50 -4.39 0.70
C SER A 162 1.69 -5.38 0.62
N ILE A 163 2.91 -4.88 0.48
CA ILE A 163 4.13 -5.72 0.49
C ILE A 163 4.27 -6.41 1.85
N LEU A 164 4.17 -5.64 2.94
CA LEU A 164 4.34 -6.17 4.29
C LEU A 164 3.24 -7.16 4.65
N GLN A 165 1.99 -6.91 4.26
CA GLN A 165 0.89 -7.85 4.43
C GLN A 165 1.17 -9.15 3.66
N GLY A 166 1.68 -9.07 2.42
CA GLY A 166 2.06 -10.25 1.64
C GLY A 166 3.18 -11.07 2.30
N LEU A 167 4.23 -10.40 2.78
CA LEU A 167 5.35 -11.05 3.47
C LEU A 167 4.91 -11.71 4.78
N ASN A 168 4.07 -11.02 5.56
CA ASN A 168 3.54 -11.55 6.82
C ASN A 168 2.49 -12.64 6.61
N ALA A 169 1.71 -12.59 5.52
CA ALA A 169 0.77 -13.64 5.15
C ALA A 169 1.51 -14.94 4.80
N VAL A 170 2.60 -14.87 4.03
CA VAL A 170 3.43 -16.06 3.76
C VAL A 170 4.01 -16.65 5.04
N ALA A 171 4.30 -15.82 6.05
CA ALA A 171 4.77 -16.27 7.36
C ALA A 171 3.67 -16.84 8.27
N THR A 172 2.39 -16.54 8.03
CA THR A 172 1.25 -16.91 8.91
C THR A 172 0.30 -17.95 8.32
N VAL A 173 0.45 -18.27 7.03
CA VAL A 173 -0.45 -19.18 6.34
C VAL A 173 0.05 -20.62 6.42
N GLU A 174 -0.47 -21.38 7.39
CA GLU A 174 -0.89 -22.76 7.07
C GLU A 174 -1.94 -22.60 5.96
N LYS A 175 -1.55 -22.84 4.69
CA LYS A 175 -2.43 -22.69 3.52
C LYS A 175 -3.79 -23.33 3.84
N PRO A 176 -4.89 -22.55 3.94
CA PRO A 176 -6.17 -23.14 3.64
C PRO A 176 -6.01 -23.63 2.21
N ALA A 177 -6.18 -24.92 1.99
CA ALA A 177 -6.18 -25.50 0.66
C ALA A 177 -7.42 -24.99 -0.09
N ALA A 178 -7.43 -23.71 -0.46
CA ALA A 178 -8.38 -23.18 -1.41
C ALA A 178 -8.05 -23.86 -2.73
N THR A 179 -8.95 -24.74 -3.17
CA THR A 179 -8.85 -25.41 -4.45
C THR A 179 -8.75 -24.31 -5.52
N PRO A 180 -7.66 -24.24 -6.30
CA PRO A 180 -7.51 -23.23 -7.32
C PRO A 180 -8.69 -23.28 -8.29
N ILE A 181 -9.37 -22.15 -8.48
CA ILE A 181 -10.45 -22.05 -9.47
C ILE A 181 -9.80 -22.06 -10.85
N ASP A 182 -10.16 -23.01 -11.69
CA ASP A 182 -9.69 -23.08 -13.07
C ASP A 182 -10.27 -21.91 -13.89
N LEU A 183 -9.46 -20.88 -14.10
CA LEU A 183 -9.82 -19.70 -14.90
C LEU A 183 -9.99 -20.02 -16.39
N ALA A 184 -9.62 -21.22 -16.87
CA ALA A 184 -9.88 -21.63 -18.25
C ALA A 184 -11.38 -21.62 -18.57
N ILE A 185 -12.25 -21.72 -17.55
CA ILE A 185 -13.70 -21.61 -17.72
C ILE A 185 -14.13 -20.25 -18.32
N LEU A 186 -13.42 -19.15 -17.98
CA LEU A 186 -13.73 -17.81 -18.49
C LEU A 186 -13.34 -17.63 -19.97
N LYS A 187 -12.54 -18.55 -20.52
CA LYS A 187 -12.09 -18.53 -21.92
C LYS A 187 -12.96 -19.41 -22.83
N LYS A 188 -13.89 -20.18 -22.27
CA LYS A 188 -14.83 -21.00 -23.06
C LYS A 188 -15.91 -20.09 -23.67
N PRO A 189 -16.52 -20.51 -24.80
CA PRO A 189 -17.68 -19.81 -25.34
C PRO A 189 -18.76 -19.65 -24.27
N LEU A 190 -19.25 -18.42 -24.09
CA LEU A 190 -20.24 -18.09 -23.09
C LEU A 190 -21.64 -18.42 -23.63
N GLU A 191 -22.42 -19.15 -22.85
CA GLU A 191 -23.86 -19.35 -23.07
C GLU A 191 -24.60 -18.87 -21.82
N ALA A 192 -25.70 -18.14 -22.00
CA ALA A 192 -26.38 -17.45 -20.90
C ALA A 192 -27.84 -17.88 -20.74
N ILE A 193 -28.29 -18.02 -19.50
CA ILE A 193 -29.71 -18.03 -19.13
C ILE A 193 -29.98 -16.71 -18.43
N ASN A 194 -30.68 -15.79 -19.09
CA ASN A 194 -31.03 -14.50 -18.51
C ASN A 194 -32.30 -14.64 -17.67
N ILE A 195 -32.27 -14.08 -16.47
CA ILE A 195 -33.40 -14.06 -15.52
C ILE A 195 -33.61 -12.60 -15.10
N GLY A 196 -34.84 -12.12 -15.20
CA GLY A 196 -35.19 -10.74 -14.88
C GLY A 196 -35.36 -9.89 -16.12
N LEU A 197 -34.67 -8.74 -16.18
CA LEU A 197 -34.89 -7.73 -17.23
C LEU A 197 -34.51 -8.26 -18.62
N GLU A 198 -35.47 -8.18 -19.54
CA GLU A 198 -35.30 -8.61 -20.94
C GLU A 198 -34.26 -7.75 -21.69
N SER A 199 -34.06 -6.50 -21.28
CA SER A 199 -33.02 -5.63 -21.87
C SER A 199 -31.60 -6.20 -21.75
N PHE A 200 -31.31 -7.01 -20.73
CA PHE A 200 -30.03 -7.70 -20.62
C PHE A 200 -29.90 -8.87 -21.60
N TYR A 201 -30.99 -9.57 -21.87
CA TYR A 201 -31.05 -10.59 -22.90
C TYR A 201 -30.84 -10.00 -24.30
N ASP A 202 -31.45 -8.86 -24.59
CA ASP A 202 -31.27 -8.16 -25.86
C ASP A 202 -29.81 -7.75 -26.09
N ASN A 203 -29.14 -7.25 -25.05
CA ASN A 203 -27.70 -6.92 -25.11
C ASN A 203 -26.85 -8.15 -25.45
N LEU A 204 -27.14 -9.30 -24.85
CA LEU A 204 -26.42 -10.56 -25.12
C LEU A 204 -26.65 -11.03 -26.56
N LYS A 205 -27.86 -10.89 -27.08
CA LYS A 205 -28.17 -11.20 -28.49
C LYS A 205 -27.42 -10.31 -29.47
N VAL A 206 -27.36 -9.00 -29.23
CA VAL A 206 -26.64 -8.05 -30.10
C VAL A 206 -25.15 -8.39 -30.18
N GLN A 207 -24.58 -8.92 -29.10
CA GLN A 207 -23.18 -9.36 -29.04
C GLN A 207 -22.94 -10.74 -29.65
N GLY A 208 -23.97 -11.42 -30.16
CA GLY A 208 -23.86 -12.75 -30.75
C GLY A 208 -23.68 -13.88 -29.73
N THR A 209 -23.94 -13.61 -28.44
CA THR A 209 -23.84 -14.60 -27.37
C THR A 209 -25.10 -15.47 -27.36
N PRO A 210 -24.99 -16.81 -27.43
CA PRO A 210 -26.13 -17.70 -27.24
C PRO A 210 -26.78 -17.46 -25.87
N ALA A 211 -28.03 -17.02 -25.87
CA ALA A 211 -28.75 -16.73 -24.64
C ALA A 211 -30.21 -17.22 -24.72
N ILE A 212 -30.79 -17.53 -23.56
CA ILE A 212 -32.21 -17.85 -23.37
C ILE A 212 -32.79 -16.89 -22.32
N GLN A 213 -33.89 -16.22 -22.62
CA GLN A 213 -34.66 -15.45 -21.64
C GLN A 213 -35.60 -16.38 -20.88
N LEU A 214 -35.44 -16.45 -19.56
CA LEU A 214 -36.40 -17.10 -18.68
C LEU A 214 -37.42 -16.04 -18.22
N ASP A 215 -38.69 -16.19 -18.62
CA ASP A 215 -39.81 -15.41 -18.06
C ASP A 215 -40.08 -15.89 -16.63
N TRP A 216 -39.24 -15.44 -15.72
CA TRP A 216 -39.37 -15.67 -14.29
C TRP A 216 -40.12 -14.52 -13.64
N ARG A 217 -41.10 -14.85 -12.80
CA ARG A 217 -41.82 -13.89 -11.97
C ARG A 217 -41.91 -14.43 -10.54
N PRO A 218 -41.84 -13.56 -9.52
CA PRO A 218 -42.09 -13.99 -8.16
C PRO A 218 -43.52 -14.57 -8.04
N SER A 219 -43.66 -15.60 -7.21
CA SER A 219 -44.94 -16.25 -6.92
C SER A 219 -46.02 -15.22 -6.59
N ALA A 220 -47.21 -15.38 -7.17
CA ALA A 220 -48.32 -14.43 -7.03
C ALA A 220 -47.94 -12.95 -7.27
N GLY A 221 -46.96 -12.68 -8.13
CA GLY A 221 -46.48 -11.34 -8.44
C GLY A 221 -45.80 -10.63 -7.26
N GLY A 222 -45.32 -11.38 -6.26
CA GLY A 222 -44.73 -10.82 -5.04
C GLY A 222 -45.75 -10.41 -3.98
N ASN A 223 -47.04 -10.70 -4.16
CA ASN A 223 -48.07 -10.39 -3.17
C ASN A 223 -48.02 -11.38 -2.01
N GLU A 224 -47.49 -10.94 -0.87
CA GLU A 224 -47.29 -11.75 0.34
C GLU A 224 -48.56 -12.48 0.80
N LYS A 225 -49.73 -11.85 0.70
CA LYS A 225 -51.01 -12.45 1.10
C LYS A 225 -51.38 -13.64 0.21
N LEU A 226 -51.19 -13.51 -1.10
CA LEU A 226 -51.46 -14.57 -2.07
C LEU A 226 -50.41 -15.68 -1.99
N ILE A 227 -49.14 -15.34 -1.77
CA ILE A 227 -48.06 -16.30 -1.51
C ILE A 227 -48.43 -17.15 -0.29
N GLY A 228 -48.84 -16.54 0.82
CA GLY A 228 -49.26 -17.27 2.02
C GLY A 228 -50.54 -18.10 1.87
N ILE A 229 -51.39 -17.82 0.87
CA ILE A 229 -52.53 -18.68 0.51
C ILE A 229 -52.04 -19.89 -0.29
N LEU A 230 -51.20 -19.68 -1.31
CA LEU A 230 -50.64 -20.74 -2.14
C LEU A 230 -49.81 -21.74 -1.33
N GLU A 231 -48.99 -21.26 -0.38
CA GLU A 231 -48.22 -22.12 0.52
C GLU A 231 -49.11 -22.97 1.44
N ARG A 232 -50.25 -22.43 1.89
CA ARG A 232 -51.21 -23.19 2.69
C ARG A 232 -51.92 -24.23 1.86
N MET A 233 -52.24 -23.95 0.59
CA MET A 233 -52.88 -24.92 -0.31
C MET A 233 -51.97 -26.10 -0.66
N LYS A 234 -50.67 -25.85 -0.88
CA LYS A 234 -49.67 -26.91 -1.11
C LYS A 234 -49.50 -27.91 0.05
N LYS A 235 -49.98 -27.59 1.25
CA LYS A 235 -49.95 -28.51 2.41
C LYS A 235 -51.10 -29.53 2.41
N TYR A 236 -52.06 -29.39 1.50
CA TYR A 236 -53.23 -30.27 1.40
C TYR A 236 -53.26 -31.06 0.08
N GLU A 237 -52.20 -30.99 -0.73
CA GLU A 237 -51.86 -31.95 -1.79
C GLU A 237 -50.89 -32.99 -1.24
#